data_AF-A0A7C0WGJ2-F1
#
_entry.id   AF-A0A7C0WGJ2-F1
#
_cell.length_a   1.000
_cell.length_b   1.000
_cell.length_c   1.000
_cell.angle_alpha   90.00
_cell.angle_beta   90.00
_cell.angle_gamma   90.00
#
_symmetry.space_group_name_H-M   'P 1'
#
loop_
_entity.id
_entity.type
_entity.pdbx_description
1 polymer ?
#
loop_
_entity_poly.entity_id
_entity_poly.type
_entity_poly.pdbx_seq_one_letter_code
_entity_poly.pdbx_strand_id
1 'polypeptide(L)'
;MGVSPLTAFFISVVGNLLPVPLLLVVFSPITARLRETQFLKRIFSWLEERTRRKASLVQKYEFWGLVLFVAIPFPTTGAWTGSFAASIFKLDYKLSLLAITLGVIIAGIIVSILTVAGVGILK
;
A
#
# COMPACT_ATOMS: atom_id res chain seq x y z
N MET A 1 -18.91 -9.39 -19.43
CA MET A 1 -18.81 -10.08 -18.13
C MET A 1 -20.06 -9.71 -17.32
N GLY A 2 -20.93 -10.67 -17.03
CA GLY A 2 -22.30 -10.43 -16.52
C GLY A 2 -22.41 -10.11 -15.03
N VAL A 3 -21.34 -9.62 -14.39
CA VAL A 3 -21.37 -9.17 -13.00
C VAL A 3 -21.68 -7.68 -12.97
N SER A 4 -22.59 -7.26 -12.09
CA SER A 4 -22.87 -5.84 -11.85
C SER A 4 -21.55 -5.12 -11.49
N PRO A 5 -21.31 -3.90 -12.01
CA PRO A 5 -20.11 -3.12 -11.68
C PRO A 5 -19.87 -2.98 -10.18
N LEU A 6 -20.96 -2.91 -9.40
CA LEU A 6 -20.90 -2.84 -7.94
C LEU A 6 -20.40 -4.15 -7.33
N THR A 7 -20.90 -5.30 -7.80
CA THR A 7 -20.44 -6.62 -7.36
C THR A 7 -18.98 -6.84 -7.72
N ALA A 8 -18.56 -6.45 -8.92
CA ALA A 8 -17.16 -6.54 -9.36
C ALA A 8 -16.23 -5.67 -8.48
N PHE A 9 -16.67 -4.45 -8.14
CA PHE A 9 -15.93 -3.57 -7.23
C PHE A 9 -15.71 -4.23 -5.85
N PHE A 10 -16.77 -4.73 -5.22
CA PHE A 10 -16.66 -5.35 -3.88
C PHE A 10 -15.78 -6.61 -3.90
N ILE A 11 -15.96 -7.49 -4.90
CA ILE A 11 -15.13 -8.70 -5.03
C ILE A 11 -13.66 -8.33 -5.22
N SER A 12 -13.38 -7.32 -6.05
CA SER A 12 -12.01 -6.84 -6.29
C SER A 12 -11.37 -6.26 -5.02
N VAL A 13 -12.09 -5.39 -4.30
CA VAL A 13 -11.60 -4.79 -3.06
C VAL A 13 -11.34 -5.85 -1.99
N VAL A 14 -12.30 -6.75 -1.76
CA VAL A 14 -12.16 -7.81 -0.75
C VAL A 14 -11.03 -8.78 -1.14
N GLY A 15 -10.98 -9.21 -2.40
CA GLY A 15 -9.92 -10.09 -2.89
C GLY A 15 -8.53 -9.47 -2.78
N ASN A 16 -8.41 -8.16 -3.01
CA ASN A 16 -7.14 -7.44 -2.88
C ASN A 16 -6.70 -7.26 -1.43
N LEU A 17 -7.65 -7.04 -0.51
CA LEU A 17 -7.36 -6.82 0.91
C LEU A 17 -7.12 -8.11 1.70
N LEU A 18 -7.70 -9.23 1.27
CA LEU A 18 -7.54 -10.52 1.94
C LEU A 18 -6.07 -10.94 2.19
N PRO A 19 -5.13 -10.80 1.23
CA PRO A 19 -3.73 -11.12 1.49
C PRO A 19 -2.99 -10.08 2.36
N VAL A 20 -3.50 -8.86 2.53
CA VAL A 20 -2.78 -7.75 3.19
C VAL A 20 -2.39 -8.04 4.63
N PRO A 21 -3.29 -8.54 5.51
CA PRO A 21 -2.92 -8.94 6.87
C PRO A 21 -1.75 -9.94 6.88
N LEU A 22 -1.80 -10.94 6.00
CA LEU A 22 -0.76 -11.96 5.89
C LEU A 22 0.56 -11.35 5.39
N LEU A 23 0.51 -10.50 4.37
CA LEU A 23 1.68 -9.83 3.81
C LEU A 23 2.37 -8.94 4.84
N LEU A 24 1.62 -8.16 5.63
CA LEU A 24 2.19 -7.34 6.69
C LEU A 24 2.92 -8.18 7.74
N VAL A 25 2.34 -9.33 8.14
CA VAL A 25 2.98 -10.26 9.08
C VAL A 25 4.21 -10.92 8.48
N VAL A 26 4.15 -11.36 7.22
CA VAL A 26 5.24 -12.07 6.54
C VAL A 26 6.40 -11.14 6.18
N PHE A 27 6.11 -9.92 5.74
CA PHE A 27 7.16 -8.98 5.37
C PHE A 27 7.93 -8.43 6.57
N SER A 28 7.33 -8.33 7.75
CA SER A 28 8.03 -7.85 8.96
C SER A 28 9.32 -8.64 9.29
N PRO A 29 9.29 -9.99 9.43
CA PRO A 29 10.49 -10.79 9.67
C PRO A 29 11.40 -10.87 8.43
N ILE A 30 10.86 -10.76 7.21
CA ILE A 30 11.68 -10.74 5.99
C ILE A 30 12.53 -9.47 5.95
N THR A 31 11.94 -8.30 6.17
CA THR A 31 12.70 -7.04 6.16
C THR A 31 13.68 -6.98 7.33
N ALA A 32 13.33 -7.53 8.49
CA ALA A 32 14.25 -7.69 9.61
C ALA A 32 15.51 -8.49 9.22
N ARG A 33 15.35 -9.64 8.55
CA ARG A 33 16.48 -10.43 8.04
C ARG A 33 17.25 -9.71 6.92
N LEU A 34 16.56 -9.05 6.01
CA LEU A 34 17.20 -8.30 4.91
C LEU A 34 18.07 -7.15 5.42
N ARG A 35 17.74 -6.57 6.58
CA ARG A 35 18.56 -5.54 7.24
C ARG A 35 19.91 -6.06 7.73
N GLU A 36 20.02 -7.36 8.01
CA GLU A 36 21.26 -7.99 8.46
C GLU A 36 22.21 -8.32 7.30
N THR A 37 21.69 -8.39 6.07
CA THR A 37 22.49 -8.63 4.87
C THR A 37 23.43 -7.46 4.59
N GLN A 38 24.74 -7.75 4.42
CA GLN A 38 25.80 -6.74 4.27
C GLN A 38 25.52 -5.68 3.18
N PHE A 39 24.96 -6.09 2.04
CA PHE A 39 24.63 -5.18 0.94
C PHE A 39 23.50 -4.20 1.28
N LEU A 40 22.43 -4.72 1.91
CA LEU A 40 21.22 -3.96 2.23
C LEU A 40 21.36 -3.14 3.52
N LYS A 41 22.24 -3.56 4.42
CA LYS A 41 22.52 -2.86 5.70
C LYS A 41 22.83 -1.38 5.49
N ARG A 42 23.59 -1.03 4.44
CA ARG A 42 23.93 0.36 4.10
C ARG A 42 22.71 1.17 3.63
N ILE A 43 21.80 0.54 2.89
CA ILE A 43 20.57 1.19 2.40
C ILE A 43 19.62 1.42 3.58
N PHE A 44 19.39 0.39 4.39
CA PHE A 44 18.51 0.50 5.55
C PHE A 44 19.05 1.48 6.60
N SER A 45 20.36 1.50 6.86
CA SER A 45 20.95 2.47 7.79
C SER A 45 20.88 3.91 7.25
N TRP A 46 21.10 4.11 5.95
CA TRP A 46 20.90 5.40 5.30
C TRP A 46 19.44 5.86 5.39
N LEU A 47 18.49 4.94 5.17
CA LEU A 47 17.06 5.20 5.27
C LEU A 47 16.66 5.56 6.71
N GLU A 48 17.13 4.79 7.70
CA GLU A 48 16.91 5.08 9.12
C GLU A 48 17.50 6.41 9.56
N GLU A 49 18.70 6.77 9.11
CA GLU A 49 19.34 8.07 9.40
C GLU A 49 18.49 9.23 8.85
N ARG A 50 17.98 9.09 7.62
CA ARG A 50 17.09 10.09 6.99
C ARG A 50 15.75 10.19 7.71
N THR A 51 15.15 9.06 8.04
CA THR A 51 13.88 8.97 8.77
C THR A 51 14.03 9.56 10.17
N ARG A 52 15.14 9.28 10.88
CA ARG A 52 15.41 9.79 12.23
C ARG A 52 15.50 11.32 12.26
N ARG A 53 16.16 11.93 11.27
CA ARG A 53 16.25 13.40 11.14
C ARG A 53 14.90 14.07 10.91
N LYS A 54 13.91 13.32 10.42
CA LYS A 54 12.54 13.81 10.14
C LYS A 54 11.48 13.01 10.90
N ALA A 55 11.83 12.40 12.04
CA ALA A 55 10.99 11.43 12.71
C ALA A 55 9.60 11.97 13.07
N SER A 56 9.53 13.23 13.51
CA SER A 56 8.26 13.90 13.83
C SER A 56 7.34 14.06 12.62
N LEU A 57 7.89 14.39 11.45
CA LEU A 57 7.13 14.46 10.21
C LEU A 57 6.72 13.06 9.73
N VAL A 58 7.62 12.08 9.83
CA VAL A 58 7.34 10.71 9.39
C VAL A 58 6.21 10.12 10.23
N GLN A 59 6.27 10.18 11.57
CA GLN A 59 5.17 9.71 12.42
C GLN A 59 3.85 10.45 12.13
N LYS A 60 3.90 11.75 11.84
CA LYS A 60 2.69 12.51 11.52
C LYS A 60 2.07 12.12 10.16
N TYR A 61 2.91 11.78 9.19
CA TYR A 61 2.47 11.58 7.80
C TYR A 61 2.58 10.14 7.31
N GLU A 62 3.02 9.18 8.12
CA GLU A 62 3.18 7.77 7.72
C GLU A 62 1.85 7.15 7.28
N PHE A 63 0.78 7.45 8.02
CA PHE A 63 -0.56 6.99 7.69
C PHE A 63 -1.03 7.55 6.36
N TRP A 64 -1.06 8.89 6.23
CA TRP A 64 -1.53 9.55 5.01
C TRP A 64 -0.63 9.30 3.81
N GLY A 65 0.69 9.21 4.04
CA GLY A 65 1.67 8.86 3.01
C GLY A 65 1.43 7.46 2.46
N LEU A 66 1.12 6.49 3.32
CA LEU A 66 0.78 5.14 2.89
C LEU A 66 -0.59 5.06 2.20
N VAL A 67 -1.59 5.78 2.71
CA VAL A 67 -2.91 5.90 2.04
C VAL A 67 -2.73 6.43 0.62
N LEU A 68 -2.04 7.58 0.47
CA LEU A 68 -1.81 8.21 -0.82
C LEU A 68 -0.97 7.32 -1.75
N PHE A 69 0.06 6.65 -1.21
CA PHE A 69 0.87 5.72 -1.98
C PHE A 69 0.02 4.60 -2.58
N VAL A 70 -0.87 3.99 -1.80
CA VAL A 70 -1.73 2.89 -2.26
C VAL A 70 -2.90 3.38 -3.11
N ALA A 71 -3.38 4.60 -2.89
CA ALA A 71 -4.52 5.19 -3.59
C ALA A 71 -4.23 5.50 -5.06
N ILE A 72 -2.97 5.70 -5.44
CA ILE A 72 -2.62 5.94 -6.83
C ILE A 72 -2.80 4.63 -7.61
N PRO A 73 -3.66 4.58 -8.65
CA PRO A 73 -3.95 3.36 -9.39
C PRO A 73 -2.85 3.07 -10.43
N PHE A 74 -1.58 3.04 -10.03
CA PHE A 74 -0.50 2.53 -10.87
C PHE A 74 -0.36 1.01 -10.70
N PRO A 75 0.09 0.27 -11.74
CA PRO A 75 0.28 -1.18 -11.64
C PRO A 75 1.32 -1.58 -10.57
N THR A 76 2.19 -0.66 -10.17
CA THR A 76 3.25 -0.85 -9.17
C THR A 76 2.87 -0.38 -7.77
N THR A 77 1.92 0.54 -7.62
CA THR A 77 1.49 1.07 -6.32
C THR A 77 0.17 0.43 -5.91
N GLY A 78 0.19 -0.36 -4.84
CA GLY A 78 -1.00 -1.07 -4.40
C GLY A 78 -0.80 -1.71 -3.04
N ALA A 79 -1.77 -2.53 -2.62
CA ALA A 79 -1.76 -3.10 -1.28
C ALA A 79 -0.53 -3.97 -0.99
N TRP A 80 0.02 -4.65 -2.01
CA TRP A 80 1.16 -5.54 -1.87
C TRP A 80 2.47 -4.76 -1.67
N THR A 81 2.72 -3.76 -2.52
CA THR A 81 3.88 -2.88 -2.37
C THR A 81 3.75 -1.95 -1.18
N GLY A 82 2.53 -1.52 -0.84
CA GLY A 82 2.23 -0.79 0.38
C GLY A 82 2.53 -1.60 1.64
N SER A 83 2.17 -2.90 1.65
CA SER A 83 2.52 -3.81 2.76
C SER A 83 4.02 -3.97 2.91
N PHE A 84 4.75 -4.06 1.79
CA PHE A 84 6.21 -4.15 1.81
C PHE A 84 6.85 -2.84 2.28
N ALA A 85 6.36 -1.69 1.81
CA ALA A 85 6.81 -0.37 2.25
C ALA A 85 6.57 -0.17 3.75
N ALA A 86 5.37 -0.51 4.25
CA ALA A 86 5.04 -0.47 5.67
C ALA A 86 6.02 -1.28 6.51
N SER A 87 6.38 -2.47 6.04
CA SER A 87 7.39 -3.31 6.70
C SER A 87 8.80 -2.69 6.68
N ILE A 88 9.24 -2.12 5.56
CA ILE A 88 10.55 -1.43 5.46
C ILE A 88 10.63 -0.27 6.45
N PHE A 89 9.58 0.55 6.51
CA PHE A 89 9.52 1.72 7.39
C PHE A 89 9.12 1.40 8.83
N LYS A 90 8.88 0.12 9.15
CA LYS A 90 8.47 -0.35 10.49
C LYS A 90 7.22 0.37 11.00
N LEU A 91 6.25 0.60 10.12
CA LEU A 91 4.99 1.24 10.48
C LEU A 91 4.13 0.32 11.35
N ASP A 92 3.29 0.90 12.19
CA ASP A 92 2.36 0.14 13.02
C ASP A 92 1.44 -0.73 12.16
N TYR A 93 1.30 -2.01 12.52
CA TYR A 93 0.51 -2.99 11.78
C TYR A 93 -0.94 -2.53 11.57
N LYS A 94 -1.59 -2.03 12.63
CA LYS A 94 -2.99 -1.59 12.60
C LYS A 94 -3.18 -0.36 11.72
N LEU A 95 -2.27 0.63 11.85
CA LEU A 95 -2.30 1.83 11.03
C LEU A 95 -2.04 1.50 9.57
N SER A 96 -1.11 0.58 9.30
CA SER A 96 -0.78 0.12 7.95
C SER A 96 -1.95 -0.59 7.29
N LEU A 97 -2.61 -1.50 8.01
CA LEU A 97 -3.78 -2.22 7.50
C LEU A 97 -4.91 -1.24 7.16
N LEU A 98 -5.18 -0.26 8.05
CA LEU A 98 -6.20 0.76 7.82
C LEU A 98 -5.83 1.67 6.63
N ALA A 99 -4.58 2.12 6.56
CA ALA A 99 -4.09 2.98 5.49
C ALA A 99 -4.18 2.29 4.11
N ILE A 100 -3.75 1.03 4.04
CA ILE A 100 -3.84 0.22 2.82
C ILE A 100 -5.29 0.00 2.42
N THR A 101 -6.17 -0.29 3.39
CA THR A 101 -7.62 -0.46 3.14
C THR A 101 -8.22 0.79 2.52
N LEU A 102 -7.97 1.96 3.12
CA LEU A 102 -8.44 3.23 2.59
C LEU A 102 -7.86 3.52 1.20
N GLY A 103 -6.57 3.27 1.00
CA GLY A 103 -5.91 3.43 -0.30
C GLY A 103 -6.56 2.58 -1.39
N VAL A 104 -6.81 1.29 -1.12
CA VAL A 104 -7.46 0.38 -2.09
C VAL A 104 -8.88 0.84 -2.42
N ILE A 105 -9.65 1.31 -1.45
CA ILE A 105 -10.99 1.84 -1.68
C ILE A 105 -10.91 3.09 -2.59
N ILE A 106 -10.01 4.02 -2.29
CA ILE A 106 -9.82 5.24 -3.10
C ILE A 106 -9.38 4.88 -4.52
N ALA A 107 -8.38 4.00 -4.68
CA ALA A 107 -7.91 3.53 -5.97
C ALA A 107 -9.05 2.87 -6.76
N GLY A 108 -9.85 2.03 -6.12
CA GLY A 108 -11.01 1.40 -6.73
C GLY A 108 -12.06 2.40 -7.21
N ILE A 109 -12.34 3.45 -6.43
CA ILE A 109 -13.26 4.52 -6.82
C ILE A 109 -12.72 5.27 -8.04
N ILE A 110 -11.44 5.66 -8.02
CA ILE A 110 -10.79 6.36 -9.14
C ILE A 110 -10.86 5.50 -10.41
N VAL A 111 -10.47 4.23 -10.34
CA VAL A 111 -10.50 3.31 -11.49
C VAL A 111 -11.93 3.10 -11.98
N SER A 112 -12.92 2.99 -11.09
CA SER A 112 -14.32 2.84 -11.46
C SER A 112 -14.82 4.06 -12.24
N ILE A 113 -14.53 5.27 -11.77
CA ILE A 113 -14.89 6.52 -12.46
C ILE A 113 -14.20 6.60 -13.82
N LEU A 114 -12.88 6.36 -13.88
CA LEU A 114 -12.11 6.37 -15.12
C LEU A 114 -12.62 5.35 -16.14
N THR A 115 -13.01 4.16 -15.67
CA THR A 115 -13.55 3.10 -16.54
C THR A 115 -14.91 3.50 -17.10
N VAL A 116 -15.82 4.02 -16.26
CA VAL A 116 -17.14 4.49 -16.72
C VAL A 116 -17.01 5.67 -17.69
N ALA A 117 -16.17 6.65 -17.38
CA ALA A 117 -15.92 7.79 -18.25
C ALA A 117 -15.25 7.38 -19.58
N GLY A 118 -14.24 6.51 -19.52
CA GLY A 118 -13.54 6.03 -20.72
C GLY A 118 -14.43 5.19 -21.64
N VAL A 119 -15.26 4.31 -21.08
CA VAL A 119 -16.24 3.53 -21.86
C VAL A 119 -17.33 4.44 -22.45
N GLY A 120 -17.69 5.54 -21.79
CA GLY A 120 -18.62 6.54 -22.31
C GLY A 120 -18.06 7.35 -23.48
N ILE A 121 -16.73 7.51 -23.59
CA ILE A 121 -16.05 8.22 -24.68
C ILE A 121 -15.80 7.31 -25.89
N LEU A 122 -15.65 6.00 -25.67
CA LEU A 122 -15.40 4.99 -26.71
C LEU A 122 -16.69 4.49 -27.40
N LYS A 123 -17.86 4.92 -26.95
CA LYS A 123 -19.16 4.67 -27.59
C LYS A 123 -19.60 5.91 -28.37
#